data_AF-A0A809RY19-F1
#
_entry.id   AF-A0A809RY19-F1
#
_cell.length_a   1.000
_cell.length_b   1.000
_cell.length_c   1.000
_cell.angle_alpha   90.00
_cell.angle_beta   90.00
_cell.angle_gamma   90.00
#
_symmetry.space_group_name_H-M   'P 1'
#
loop_
_entity.id
_entity.type
_entity.pdbx_description
1 polymer ?
#
loop_
_entity_poly.entity_id
_entity_poly.type
_entity_poly.pdbx_seq_one_letter_code
_entity_poly.pdbx_strand_id
1 'polypeptide(L)' 'MTTENAAKYLGVTPQRVRQLVAREEIKAEKYGRDYLLDSESVRSYGKSRRKPGRPKK' A
#
# COMPACT_ATOMS: atom_id res chain seq x y z
N MET A 1 3.10 -2.67 -10.39
CA MET A 1 3.25 -3.77 -9.40
C MET A 1 1.87 -4.29 -9.01
N THR A 2 1.71 -5.59 -8.74
CA THR A 2 0.41 -6.16 -8.30
C THR A 2 0.12 -5.89 -6.82
N THR A 3 -1.15 -5.97 -6.43
CA THR A 3 -1.62 -5.85 -5.05
C THR A 3 -0.94 -6.82 -4.10
N GLU A 4 -0.71 -8.06 -4.53
CA GLU A 4 -0.05 -9.08 -3.70
C GLU A 4 1.43 -8.75 -3.45
N ASN A 5 2.14 -8.31 -4.49
CA ASN A 5 3.54 -7.94 -4.36
C ASN A 5 3.71 -6.70 -3.48
N ALA A 6 2.83 -5.72 -3.60
CA ALA A 6 2.81 -4.55 -2.71
C ALA A 6 2.53 -4.96 -1.26
N ALA A 7 1.62 -5.91 -1.04
CA ALA A 7 1.30 -6.41 0.30
C ALA A 7 2.51 -7.07 0.96
N LYS A 8 3.23 -7.93 0.22
CA LYS A 8 4.48 -8.56 0.67
C LYS A 8 5.55 -7.51 0.99
N TYR A 9 5.72 -6.51 0.13
CA TYR A 9 6.69 -5.43 0.33
C TYR A 9 6.39 -4.58 1.57
N LEU A 10 5.13 -4.24 1.77
CA LEU A 10 4.69 -3.39 2.90
C LEU A 10 4.45 -4.19 4.20
N GLY A 11 4.56 -5.51 4.16
CA GLY A 11 4.24 -6.40 5.29
C GLY A 11 2.79 -6.29 5.76
N VAL A 12 1.83 -6.14 4.84
CA VAL A 12 0.40 -6.00 5.13
C VAL A 12 -0.44 -6.92 4.25
N THR A 13 -1.73 -7.04 4.54
CA THR A 13 -2.66 -7.84 3.72
C THR A 13 -3.01 -7.12 2.40
N PRO A 14 -3.36 -7.86 1.33
CA PRO A 14 -3.82 -7.26 0.07
C PRO A 14 -5.07 -6.40 0.24
N GLN A 15 -5.93 -6.72 1.21
CA GLN A 15 -7.09 -5.90 1.55
C GLN A 15 -6.67 -4.55 2.14
N ARG A 16 -5.61 -4.52 2.98
CA ARG A 16 -5.04 -3.26 3.46
C ARG A 16 -4.49 -2.43 2.32
N VAL A 17 -3.79 -3.02 1.36
CA VAL A 17 -3.32 -2.30 0.16
C VAL A 17 -4.49 -1.67 -0.60
N ARG A 18 -5.61 -2.38 -0.78
CA ARG A 18 -6.81 -1.82 -1.42
C ARG A 18 -7.40 -0.64 -0.64
N GLN A 19 -7.39 -0.69 0.69
CA GLN A 19 -7.79 0.46 1.51
C GLN A 19 -6.87 1.67 1.31
N LEU A 20 -5.56 1.45 1.15
CA LEU A 20 -4.61 2.54 0.91
C LEU A 20 -4.81 3.19 -0.45
N VAL A 21 -5.12 2.40 -1.46
CA VAL A 21 -5.53 2.89 -2.79
C VAL A 21 -6.83 3.68 -2.68
N ALA A 22 -7.83 3.16 -1.97
CA ALA A 22 -9.11 3.85 -1.76
C ALA A 22 -8.99 5.16 -0.97
N ARG A 23 -7.93 5.32 -0.16
CA ARG A 23 -7.61 6.53 0.58
C ARG A 23 -6.65 7.46 -0.16
N GLU A 24 -6.30 7.13 -1.40
CA GLU A 24 -5.34 7.87 -2.23
C GLU A 24 -3.94 8.02 -1.60
N GLU A 25 -3.61 7.20 -0.60
CA GLU A 25 -2.28 7.18 0.04
C GLU A 25 -1.23 6.51 -0.86
N ILE A 26 -1.68 5.67 -1.81
CA ILE A 26 -0.83 5.01 -2.80
C ILE A 26 -1.48 5.16 -4.17
N LYS A 27 -0.67 5.56 -5.16
CA LYS A 27 -1.10 5.62 -6.56
C LYS A 27 -1.29 4.22 -7.12
N ALA A 28 -2.47 3.97 -7.67
CA ALA A 28 -2.76 2.76 -8.41
C ALA A 28 -3.72 3.05 -9.55
N GLU A 29 -3.57 2.29 -10.63
CA GLU A 29 -4.44 2.32 -11.79
C GLU A 29 -5.31 1.05 -11.77
N LYS A 30 -6.62 1.20 -12.01
CA LYS A 30 -7.54 0.06 -12.02
C LYS A 30 -7.47 -0.63 -13.38
N TYR A 31 -7.08 -1.91 -13.37
CA TYR A 31 -7.03 -2.74 -14.57
C TYR A 31 -8.00 -3.92 -14.41
N GLY A 32 -9.26 -3.70 -14.82
CA GLY A 32 -10.33 -4.69 -14.66
C GLY A 32 -10.66 -4.96 -13.19
N ARG A 33 -10.43 -6.20 -12.74
CA ARG A 33 -10.64 -6.64 -11.35
C ARG A 33 -9.44 -6.34 -10.45
N ASP A 34 -8.28 -6.08 -11.03
CA ASP A 34 -7.03 -5.88 -10.32
C ASP A 34 -6.61 -4.40 -10.31
N TYR A 35 -5.66 -4.09 -9.43
CA TYR A 35 -5.02 -2.78 -9.37
C TYR A 35 -3.55 -2.92 -9.73
N LEU A 36 -3.11 -2.10 -10.67
CA LEU A 36 -1.71 -1.90 -10.99
C LEU A 36 -1.18 -0.74 -10.14
N LEU A 37 -0.43 -1.07 -9.10
CA LEU A 37 0.16 -0.09 -8.19
C LEU A 37 1.46 0.48 -8.75
N ASP A 38 1.63 1.79 -8.60
CA ASP A 38 2.89 2.44 -8.87
C ASP A 38 3.93 2.03 -7.83
N SER A 39 5.08 1.53 -8.31
CA SER A 39 6.11 1.01 -7.43
C SER A 39 6.83 2.07 -6.63
N GLU A 40 6.95 3.29 -7.17
CA GLU A 40 7.60 4.38 -6.47
C GLU A 40 6.72 4.88 -5.32
N SER A 41 5.42 5.07 -5.58
CA SER A 41 4.43 5.43 -4.56
C SER A 41 4.38 4.43 -3.41
N VAL A 42 4.34 3.12 -3.70
CA VAL A 42 4.37 2.08 -2.65
C VAL A 42 5.65 2.13 -1.81
N ARG A 43 6.82 2.34 -2.44
CA ARG A 43 8.09 2.47 -1.73
C ARG A 43 8.14 3.72 -0.86
N SER A 44 7.66 4.84 -1.39
CA SER A 44 7.55 6.11 -0.68
C SER A 44 6.66 5.95 0.55
N TYR A 45 5.50 5.31 0.38
CA TYR A 45 4.59 4.99 1.49
C TYR A 45 5.25 4.10 2.56
N GLY A 46 6.00 3.08 2.16
CA GLY A 46 6.70 2.20 3.09
C GLY A 46 7.73 2.92 3.97
N LYS A 47 8.43 3.92 3.42
CA LYS A 47 9.37 4.79 4.16
C LYS A 47 8.62 5.82 5.01
N SER A 48 7.56 6.36 4.43
CA SER A 48 6.45 7.11 4.97
C SER A 48 5.94 6.70 6.34
N ARG A 49 5.61 5.42 6.39
CA ARG A 49 4.64 4.89 7.33
C ARG A 49 5.24 4.76 8.71
N ARG A 50 4.57 5.36 9.69
CA ARG A 50 4.80 5.01 11.10
C ARG A 50 4.50 3.53 11.30
N LYS A 51 5.46 2.79 11.88
CA LYS A 51 5.22 1.41 12.30
C LYS A 51 4.07 1.42 13.32
N PRO A 52 3.06 0.54 13.17
CA PRO A 52 2.03 0.39 14.19
C PRO A 52 2.71 0.04 15.52
N GLY A 53 2.40 0.81 16.55
CA GLY A 53 3.01 0.72 17.87
C GLY A 53 2.30 1.63 18.85
N ARG A 54 2.37 1.29 20.14
CA ARG A 54 1.73 2.06 21.22
C ARG A 54 2.13 3.55 21.12
N PRO A 55 1.20 4.51 21.23
CA PRO A 55 1.54 5.93 21.31
C PRO A 55 2.58 6.13 22.42
N LYS A 56 3.68 6.81 22.12
CA LYS A 56 4.64 7.22 23.14
C LYS A 56 3.94 8.26 24.02
N LYS A 57 3.80 7.94 25.31
CA LYS A 57 3.37 8.92 26.33
C LYS A 57 4.46 9.96 26.55
#